data_AF-A0A3B8UBK8-F1
#
_entry.id   AF-A0A3B8UBK8-F1
#
_cell.length_a   1.000
_cell.length_b   1.000
_cell.length_c   1.000
_cell.angle_alpha   90.00
_cell.angle_beta   90.00
_cell.angle_gamma   90.00
#
_symmetry.space_group_name_H-M   'P 1'
#
loop_
_entity.id
_entity.type
_entity.pdbx_description
1 polymer ?
#
loop_
_entity_poly.entity_id
_entity_poly.type
_entity_poly.pdbx_seq_one_letter_code
_entity_poly.pdbx_strand_id
1 'polypeptide(L)'
;MSIQQTVSPTRYIGRGKPRRTRKDIDICHCSECGGYLTGWIEPSSAPFCCGKEMERVEPVLNESLDEKNRIDYKIRGSLNNNCIVVTWGRIKPKWLLLESFRGSQFFYVENSFKEVFALAGSDAYAYCDKEPCAECSFRCKRGFAIYAELPGIGIVKQEVDRISTDKG
;
A
#
# COMPACT_ATOMS: atom_id res chain seq x y z
N MET A 1 31.28 -20.88 -15.35
CA MET A 1 31.33 -19.41 -15.21
C MET A 1 30.23 -19.00 -14.25
N SER A 2 30.59 -18.46 -13.08
CA SER A 2 29.62 -17.86 -12.16
C SER A 2 29.13 -16.57 -12.80
N ILE A 3 27.85 -16.49 -13.13
CA ILE A 3 27.22 -15.23 -13.54
C ILE A 3 27.16 -14.39 -12.26
N GLN A 4 28.02 -13.37 -12.17
CA GLN A 4 27.88 -12.35 -11.12
C GLN A 4 26.55 -11.63 -11.37
N GLN A 5 25.55 -11.88 -10.54
CA GLN A 5 24.31 -11.12 -10.57
C GLN A 5 24.60 -9.68 -10.15
N THR A 6 24.38 -8.73 -11.06
CA THR A 6 24.45 -7.31 -10.75
C THR A 6 23.33 -6.95 -9.78
N VAL A 7 23.70 -6.55 -8.57
CA VAL A 7 22.76 -6.13 -7.52
C VAL A 7 22.38 -4.66 -7.72
N SER A 8 21.08 -4.36 -7.75
CA SER A 8 20.59 -2.97 -7.90
C SER A 8 20.95 -2.12 -6.67
N PRO A 9 21.27 -0.81 -6.83
CA PRO A 9 21.48 0.10 -5.69
C PRO A 9 20.28 0.19 -4.72
N THR A 10 19.08 -0.08 -5.22
CA THR A 10 17.82 -0.06 -4.47
C THR A 10 17.45 -1.41 -3.86
N ARG A 11 18.27 -2.46 -4.09
CA ARG A 11 18.03 -3.81 -3.56
C ARG A 11 18.08 -3.77 -2.03
N TYR A 12 17.10 -4.40 -1.41
CA TYR A 12 17.20 -4.73 0.01
C TYR A 12 18.21 -5.86 0.25
N ILE A 13 19.23 -5.61 1.07
CA ILE A 13 20.32 -6.56 1.37
C ILE A 13 20.06 -7.34 2.68
N GLY A 14 19.06 -6.93 3.47
CA GLY A 14 18.76 -7.58 4.74
C GLY A 14 18.23 -9.01 4.58
N ARG A 15 18.62 -9.89 5.51
CA ARG A 15 18.25 -11.32 5.51
C ARG A 15 16.85 -11.64 6.03
N GLY A 16 16.11 -10.62 6.49
CA GLY A 16 14.88 -10.81 7.24
C GLY A 16 13.92 -9.66 7.14
N LYS A 17 12.70 -9.92 7.62
CA LYS A 17 11.59 -8.99 7.51
C LYS A 17 11.84 -7.73 8.30
N PRO A 18 11.71 -6.53 7.69
CA PRO A 18 11.68 -5.32 8.48
C PRO A 18 10.53 -5.43 9.49
N ARG A 19 10.82 -5.15 10.76
CA ARG A 19 9.79 -5.15 11.80
C ARG A 19 8.97 -3.87 11.66
N ARG A 20 7.64 -4.00 11.72
CA ARG A 20 6.76 -2.86 11.94
C ARG A 20 7.02 -2.36 13.37
N THR A 21 7.55 -1.16 13.49
CA THR A 21 7.87 -0.53 14.79
C THR A 21 6.83 0.51 15.20
N ARG A 22 5.77 0.66 14.38
CA ARG A 22 4.77 1.72 14.50
C ARG A 22 3.34 1.14 14.37
N LYS A 23 2.35 1.78 14.99
CA LYS A 23 0.91 1.58 14.78
C LYS A 23 0.52 1.95 13.34
N ASP A 24 -0.63 1.46 12.94
CA ASP A 24 -1.28 1.77 11.66
C ASP A 24 -1.55 3.28 11.54
N ILE A 25 -1.63 3.75 10.30
CA ILE A 25 -1.88 5.16 10.01
C ILE A 25 -3.31 5.55 10.41
N ASP A 26 -3.45 6.69 11.09
CA ASP A 26 -4.74 7.34 11.31
C ASP A 26 -5.10 8.15 10.06
N ILE A 27 -6.39 8.16 9.74
CA ILE A 27 -6.95 9.03 8.69
C ILE A 27 -8.06 9.86 9.31
N CYS A 28 -7.92 11.18 9.24
CA CYS A 28 -8.94 12.12 9.69
C CYS A 28 -9.55 12.85 8.49
N HIS A 29 -10.85 13.12 8.53
CA HIS A 29 -11.61 13.79 7.49
C HIS A 29 -12.26 15.06 8.03
N CYS A 30 -12.18 16.14 7.26
CA CYS A 30 -12.92 17.37 7.52
C CYS A 30 -14.23 17.35 6.73
N SER A 31 -15.36 17.31 7.42
CA SER A 31 -16.70 17.31 6.81
C SER A 31 -17.05 18.61 6.07
N GLU A 32 -16.38 19.72 6.38
CA GLU A 32 -16.64 21.03 5.76
C GLU A 32 -15.99 21.16 4.38
N CYS A 33 -14.68 20.88 4.27
CA CYS A 33 -13.93 21.06 3.03
C CYS A 33 -13.64 19.74 2.28
N GLY A 34 -13.96 18.59 2.88
CA GLY A 34 -13.63 17.26 2.34
C GLY A 34 -12.14 16.90 2.44
N GLY A 35 -11.34 17.70 3.17
CA GLY A 35 -9.91 17.50 3.32
C GLY A 35 -9.57 16.30 4.21
N TYR A 36 -8.45 15.63 3.91
CA TYR A 36 -7.95 14.51 4.70
C TYR A 36 -6.61 14.85 5.35
N LEU A 37 -6.42 14.38 6.58
CA LEU A 37 -5.12 14.34 7.25
C LEU A 37 -4.76 12.88 7.50
N THR A 38 -3.58 12.46 7.06
CA THR A 38 -3.08 11.09 7.27
C THR A 38 -1.77 11.14 8.04
N GLY A 39 -1.59 10.23 9.00
CA GLY A 39 -0.35 10.16 9.76
C GLY A 39 -0.53 9.41 11.07
N TRP A 40 0.46 9.53 11.94
CA TRP A 40 0.33 9.09 13.32
C TRP A 40 -0.29 10.21 14.15
N ILE A 41 -1.47 9.98 14.70
CA ILE A 41 -2.20 11.00 15.45
C ILE A 41 -2.41 10.47 16.87
N GLU A 42 -1.79 11.15 17.84
CA GLU A 42 -1.89 10.78 19.25
C GLU A 42 -3.36 10.55 19.63
N PRO A 43 -3.74 9.42 20.27
CA PRO A 43 -5.14 9.07 20.49
C PRO A 43 -5.97 10.15 21.19
N SER A 44 -5.35 10.94 22.07
CA SER A 44 -5.98 12.05 22.79
C SER A 44 -6.00 13.37 22.01
N SER A 45 -5.49 13.39 20.78
CA SER A 45 -5.47 14.56 19.90
C SER A 45 -6.56 14.46 18.84
N ALA A 46 -7.28 15.57 18.65
CA ALA A 46 -8.18 15.82 17.54
C ALA A 46 -7.60 16.94 16.65
N PRO A 47 -7.13 16.63 15.43
CA PRO A 47 -6.71 17.66 14.48
C PRO A 47 -7.87 18.60 14.15
N PHE A 48 -7.57 19.88 13.88
CA PHE A 48 -8.58 20.87 13.49
C PHE A 48 -8.44 21.26 12.02
N CYS A 49 -9.58 21.41 11.34
CA CYS A 49 -9.67 21.97 10.00
C CYS A 49 -10.98 22.76 9.88
N CYS A 50 -10.99 23.87 9.14
CA CYS A 50 -12.18 24.71 8.97
C CYS A 50 -12.85 25.15 10.30
N GLY A 51 -12.05 25.33 11.37
CA GLY A 51 -12.53 25.76 12.68
C GLY A 51 -13.26 24.69 13.50
N LYS A 52 -13.23 23.42 13.06
CA LYS A 52 -13.83 22.27 13.77
C LYS A 52 -12.83 21.12 13.89
N GLU A 53 -13.07 20.23 14.84
CA GLU A 53 -12.33 18.97 14.93
C GLU A 53 -12.60 18.11 13.70
N MET A 54 -11.55 17.48 13.19
CA MET A 54 -11.64 16.48 12.12
C MET A 54 -12.07 15.14 12.71
N GLU A 55 -12.87 14.40 11.96
CA GLU A 55 -13.38 13.09 12.35
C GLU A 55 -12.35 12.00 12.00
N ARG A 56 -11.99 11.13 12.94
CA ARG A 56 -11.21 9.92 12.63
C ARG A 56 -12.09 8.97 11.81
N VAL A 57 -11.57 8.56 10.67
CA VAL A 57 -12.28 7.67 9.75
C VAL A 57 -11.85 6.24 10.02
N GLU A 58 -12.82 5.39 10.36
CA GLU A 58 -12.62 3.94 10.34
C GLU A 58 -12.74 3.45 8.88
N PRO A 59 -11.69 2.86 8.29
CA PRO A 59 -11.75 2.40 6.92
C PRO A 59 -12.72 1.23 6.74
N VAL A 60 -13.45 1.22 5.63
CA VAL A 60 -14.22 0.06 5.18
C VAL A 60 -13.25 -1.02 4.70
N LEU A 61 -13.45 -2.26 5.11
CA LEU A 61 -12.62 -3.37 4.63
C LEU A 61 -12.95 -3.66 3.17
N ASN A 62 -11.94 -3.80 2.32
CA ASN A 62 -12.17 -4.03 0.90
C ASN A 62 -12.97 -5.33 0.63
N GLU A 63 -12.82 -6.35 1.47
CA GLU A 63 -13.57 -7.60 1.36
C GLU A 63 -15.08 -7.45 1.62
N SER A 64 -15.51 -6.43 2.36
CA SER A 64 -16.93 -6.16 2.60
C SER A 64 -17.61 -5.42 1.45
N LEU A 65 -16.85 -4.99 0.43
CA LEU A 65 -17.41 -4.35 -0.76
C LEU A 65 -17.91 -5.39 -1.77
N ASP A 66 -18.90 -4.98 -2.58
CA ASP A 66 -19.25 -5.66 -3.83
C ASP A 66 -18.00 -5.89 -4.68
N GLU A 67 -17.83 -7.10 -5.22
CA GLU A 67 -16.64 -7.50 -5.99
C GLU A 67 -16.31 -6.55 -7.13
N LYS A 68 -17.34 -5.98 -7.77
CA LYS A 68 -17.22 -5.03 -8.89
C LYS A 68 -16.63 -3.68 -8.48
N ASN A 69 -16.58 -3.37 -7.19
CA ASN A 69 -16.08 -2.10 -6.64
C ASN A 69 -14.76 -2.27 -5.88
N ARG A 70 -14.27 -3.50 -5.69
CA ARG A 70 -13.08 -3.77 -4.90
C ARG A 70 -11.81 -3.14 -5.52
N ILE A 71 -10.92 -2.74 -4.63
CA ILE A 71 -9.52 -2.46 -4.95
C ILE A 71 -8.79 -3.80 -5.08
N ASP A 72 -7.95 -3.91 -6.10
CA ASP A 72 -7.10 -5.07 -6.32
C ASP A 72 -5.63 -4.62 -6.45
N TYR A 73 -4.69 -5.54 -6.29
CA TYR A 73 -3.28 -5.22 -6.41
C TYR A 73 -2.46 -6.42 -6.85
N LYS A 74 -1.31 -6.13 -7.45
CA LYS A 74 -0.31 -7.11 -7.87
C LYS A 74 1.08 -6.65 -7.48
N ILE A 75 1.89 -7.55 -6.94
CA ILE A 75 3.32 -7.31 -6.72
C ILE A 75 4.04 -7.66 -8.03
N ARG A 76 4.86 -6.74 -8.52
CA ARG A 76 5.59 -6.89 -9.80
C ARG A 76 7.07 -6.60 -9.63
N GLY A 77 7.86 -7.08 -10.59
CA GLY A 77 9.30 -6.89 -10.63
C GLY A 77 10.09 -8.09 -10.11
N SER A 78 11.34 -7.86 -9.76
CA SER A 78 12.31 -8.87 -9.34
C SER A 78 12.82 -8.61 -7.92
N LEU A 79 13.79 -9.42 -7.50
CA LEU A 79 14.55 -9.18 -6.28
C LEU A 79 15.19 -7.78 -6.29
N ASN A 80 15.74 -7.36 -7.43
CA ASN A 80 16.46 -6.10 -7.55
C ASN A 80 15.57 -4.87 -7.48
N ASN A 81 14.39 -4.93 -8.08
CA ASN A 81 13.41 -3.85 -8.11
C ASN A 81 12.02 -4.44 -8.13
N ASN A 82 11.17 -4.07 -7.17
CA ASN A 82 9.77 -4.47 -7.16
C ASN A 82 8.86 -3.27 -6.89
N CYS A 83 7.60 -3.42 -7.29
CA CYS A 83 6.55 -2.42 -7.11
C CYS A 83 5.23 -3.10 -6.75
N ILE A 84 4.29 -2.30 -6.26
CA ILE A 84 2.89 -2.69 -6.11
C ILE A 84 2.09 -1.94 -7.17
N VAL A 85 1.45 -2.70 -8.04
CA VAL A 85 0.49 -2.18 -9.02
C VAL A 85 -0.89 -2.30 -8.40
N VAL A 86 -1.58 -1.18 -8.23
CA VAL A 86 -2.94 -1.12 -7.69
C VAL A 86 -3.91 -0.89 -8.83
N THR A 87 -5.01 -1.64 -8.85
CA THR A 87 -6.12 -1.51 -9.79
C THR A 87 -7.42 -1.40 -9.01
N TRP A 88 -8.47 -0.93 -9.65
CA TRP A 88 -9.78 -0.81 -9.03
C TRP A 88 -10.88 -1.29 -9.98
N GLY A 89 -12.03 -1.61 -9.40
CA GLY A 89 -13.23 -1.96 -10.14
C GLY A 89 -13.91 -0.75 -10.79
N ARG A 90 -15.22 -0.65 -10.66
CA ARG A 90 -16.05 0.36 -11.35
C ARG A 90 -15.83 1.78 -10.83
N ILE A 91 -15.54 1.92 -9.53
CA ILE A 91 -15.40 3.22 -8.89
C ILE A 91 -13.93 3.60 -8.90
N LYS A 92 -13.62 4.68 -9.62
CA LYS A 92 -12.27 5.26 -9.64
C LYS A 92 -11.99 5.94 -8.29
N PRO A 93 -10.89 5.60 -7.59
CA PRO A 93 -10.50 6.32 -6.38
C PRO A 93 -10.20 7.79 -6.67
N LYS A 94 -10.37 8.67 -5.69
CA LYS A 94 -9.82 10.04 -5.77
C LYS A 94 -8.32 10.06 -5.47
N TRP A 95 -7.90 9.22 -4.53
CA TRP A 95 -6.51 9.08 -4.13
C TRP A 95 -6.23 7.66 -3.63
N LEU A 96 -4.95 7.32 -3.64
CA LEU A 96 -4.41 6.07 -3.11
C LEU A 96 -3.27 6.38 -2.13
N LEU A 97 -3.21 5.61 -1.04
CA LEU A 97 -2.12 5.64 -0.08
C LEU A 97 -1.60 4.22 0.12
N LEU A 98 -0.30 4.00 -0.06
CA LEU A 98 0.38 2.78 0.35
C LEU A 98 1.07 3.02 1.68
N GLU A 99 0.69 2.28 2.71
CA GLU A 99 1.38 2.23 3.99
C GLU A 99 2.34 1.02 4.03
N SER A 100 3.63 1.29 4.27
CA SER A 100 4.71 0.30 4.39
C SER A 100 5.25 0.24 5.83
N PHE A 101 6.33 -0.51 6.07
CA PHE A 101 7.00 -0.49 7.38
C PHE A 101 7.79 0.79 7.65
N ARG A 102 8.05 1.59 6.62
CA ARG A 102 8.90 2.80 6.72
C ARG A 102 8.09 4.08 6.73
N GLY A 103 6.93 4.07 6.10
CA GLY A 103 6.07 5.23 5.99
C GLY A 103 5.02 5.01 4.93
N SER A 104 4.58 6.10 4.32
CA SER A 104 3.50 6.06 3.34
C SER A 104 3.88 6.77 2.05
N GLN A 105 3.34 6.28 0.94
CA GLN A 105 3.35 6.97 -0.36
C GLN A 105 1.91 7.35 -0.70
N PHE A 106 1.69 8.55 -1.24
CA PHE A 106 0.36 9.07 -1.55
C PHE A 106 0.29 9.52 -3.01
N PHE A 107 -0.81 9.19 -3.69
CA PHE A 107 -1.09 9.63 -5.05
C PHE A 107 -2.52 10.15 -5.19
N TYR A 108 -2.69 11.26 -5.89
CA TYR A 108 -3.99 11.64 -6.46
C TYR A 108 -4.20 10.87 -7.77
N VAL A 109 -5.40 10.34 -7.97
CA VAL A 109 -5.74 9.54 -9.15
C VAL A 109 -6.47 10.42 -10.15
N GLU A 110 -5.79 10.77 -11.25
CA GLU A 110 -6.35 11.64 -12.28
C GLU A 110 -6.95 10.84 -13.44
N ASN A 111 -6.13 10.34 -14.36
CA ASN A 111 -6.56 9.74 -15.64
C ASN A 111 -5.92 8.37 -15.89
N SER A 112 -5.91 7.52 -14.87
CA SER A 112 -5.40 6.15 -14.98
C SER A 112 -6.50 5.11 -14.70
N PHE A 113 -6.19 3.85 -14.99
CA PHE A 113 -6.94 2.66 -14.55
C PHE A 113 -6.14 1.83 -13.53
N LYS A 114 -4.90 2.25 -13.24
CA LYS A 114 -3.98 1.63 -12.29
C LYS A 114 -2.97 2.63 -11.77
N GLU A 115 -2.47 2.43 -10.56
CA GLU A 115 -1.31 3.19 -10.06
C GLU A 115 -0.18 2.27 -9.64
N VAL A 116 1.05 2.78 -9.66
CA VAL A 116 2.25 2.00 -9.35
C VAL A 116 3.03 2.63 -8.22
N PHE A 117 3.10 1.94 -7.08
CA PHE A 117 3.99 2.29 -5.98
C PHE A 117 5.35 1.63 -6.17
N ALA A 118 6.36 2.42 -6.49
CA ALA A 118 7.74 1.94 -6.54
C ALA A 118 8.24 1.63 -5.11
N LEU A 119 8.94 0.51 -4.95
CA LEU A 119 9.53 0.13 -3.66
C LEU A 119 11.06 0.16 -3.77
N ALA A 120 11.71 0.66 -2.73
CA ALA A 120 13.16 0.72 -2.63
C ALA A 120 13.64 0.37 -1.21
N GLY A 121 14.92 -0.02 -1.09
CA GLY A 121 15.55 -0.28 0.20
C GLY A 121 14.74 -1.28 1.03
N SER A 122 14.49 -0.97 2.31
CA SER A 122 13.73 -1.85 3.20
C SER A 122 12.25 -2.00 2.85
N ASP A 123 11.70 -1.29 1.87
CA ASP A 123 10.36 -1.56 1.35
C ASP A 123 10.42 -2.49 0.13
N ALA A 124 11.55 -2.56 -0.58
CA ALA A 124 11.79 -3.48 -1.71
C ALA A 124 12.20 -4.90 -1.27
N TYR A 125 12.14 -5.21 0.02
CA TYR A 125 12.53 -6.53 0.52
C TYR A 125 11.76 -7.68 -0.15
N ALA A 126 12.46 -8.78 -0.40
CA ALA A 126 11.89 -10.01 -0.94
C ALA A 126 12.68 -11.20 -0.37
N TYR A 127 11.97 -12.20 0.19
CA TYR A 127 12.56 -13.28 1.02
C TYR A 127 13.05 -14.52 0.27
N CYS A 128 13.09 -14.50 -1.06
CA CYS A 128 13.45 -15.70 -1.81
C CYS A 128 14.97 -15.73 -2.04
N ASP A 129 15.64 -16.71 -1.45
CA ASP A 129 17.00 -17.16 -1.76
C ASP A 129 17.02 -18.42 -2.66
N LYS A 130 15.87 -18.79 -3.25
CA LYS A 130 15.77 -19.91 -4.21
C LYS A 130 16.21 -19.50 -5.62
N GLU A 131 16.98 -20.39 -6.26
CA GLU A 131 17.36 -20.35 -7.68
C GLU A 131 16.81 -21.61 -8.41
N PRO A 132 15.99 -21.47 -9.47
CA PRO A 132 15.40 -20.24 -9.97
C PRO A 132 14.33 -19.69 -9.01
N CYS A 133 14.15 -18.37 -9.01
CA CYS A 133 13.07 -17.72 -8.28
C CYS A 133 11.73 -18.34 -8.71
N ALA A 134 11.12 -19.14 -7.84
CA ALA A 134 9.90 -19.86 -8.16
C ALA A 134 8.63 -18.98 -8.11
N GLU A 135 8.76 -17.65 -8.25
CA GLU A 135 7.67 -16.67 -8.04
C GLU A 135 6.91 -16.96 -6.73
N CYS A 136 7.64 -17.38 -5.69
CA CYS A 136 7.03 -18.15 -4.62
C CYS A 136 6.16 -17.28 -3.70
N SER A 137 4.85 -17.44 -3.81
CA SER A 137 3.87 -17.88 -2.80
C SER A 137 3.96 -17.49 -1.33
N PHE A 138 4.92 -16.68 -0.88
CA PHE A 138 4.99 -16.23 0.51
C PHE A 138 4.95 -14.73 0.55
N ARG A 139 3.79 -14.26 1.03
CA ARG A 139 3.31 -12.91 1.39
C ARG A 139 4.40 -11.91 1.81
N CYS A 140 5.32 -11.58 0.90
CA CYS A 140 6.50 -10.78 1.23
C CYS A 140 6.01 -9.47 1.85
N LYS A 141 5.09 -8.78 1.18
CA LYS A 141 4.57 -7.49 1.61
C LYS A 141 3.47 -7.54 2.69
N ARG A 142 3.25 -8.69 3.35
CA ARG A 142 2.27 -8.81 4.45
C ARG A 142 2.52 -7.74 5.50
N GLY A 143 1.51 -6.97 5.88
CA GLY A 143 1.61 -5.86 6.83
C GLY A 143 1.88 -4.50 6.17
N PHE A 144 1.95 -4.45 4.85
CA PHE A 144 1.63 -3.24 4.08
C PHE A 144 0.11 -3.19 3.88
N ALA A 145 -0.44 -1.99 3.74
CA ALA A 145 -1.85 -1.77 3.46
C ALA A 145 -2.01 -0.68 2.39
N ILE A 146 -3.01 -0.84 1.53
CA ILE A 146 -3.43 0.16 0.56
C ILE A 146 -4.73 0.78 1.08
N TYR A 147 -4.79 2.11 1.05
CA TYR A 147 -5.98 2.88 1.36
C TYR A 147 -6.43 3.62 0.10
N ALA A 148 -7.74 3.69 -0.12
CA ALA A 148 -8.32 4.36 -1.27
C ALA A 148 -9.57 5.14 -0.83
N GLU A 149 -9.72 6.40 -1.23
CA GLU A 149 -11.03 7.05 -1.15
C GLU A 149 -11.83 6.72 -2.40
N LEU A 150 -12.93 6.00 -2.20
CA LEU A 150 -13.90 5.68 -3.24
C LEU A 150 -15.11 6.60 -3.10
N PRO A 151 -15.43 7.43 -4.12
CA PRO A 151 -16.62 8.27 -4.12
C PRO A 151 -17.89 7.47 -3.78
N GLY A 152 -18.65 7.94 -2.78
CA GLY A 152 -19.90 7.30 -2.34
C GLY A 152 -19.75 6.09 -1.42
N ILE A 153 -18.52 5.60 -1.18
CA ILE A 153 -18.22 4.52 -0.23
C ILE A 153 -17.44 5.05 0.97
N GLY A 154 -16.49 5.95 0.75
CA GLY A 154 -15.56 6.45 1.77
C GLY A 154 -14.17 5.84 1.62
N ILE A 155 -13.42 5.78 2.73
CA ILE A 155 -12.06 5.24 2.72
C ILE A 155 -12.11 3.72 2.86
N VAL A 156 -11.43 3.04 1.95
CA VAL A 156 -11.35 1.58 1.86
C VAL A 156 -9.93 1.14 2.20
N LYS A 157 -9.78 0.08 3.01
CA LYS A 157 -8.49 -0.56 3.33
C LYS A 157 -8.38 -1.92 2.65
N GLN A 158 -7.27 -2.14 1.94
CA GLN A 158 -6.87 -3.43 1.37
C GLN A 158 -5.50 -3.83 1.93
N GLU A 159 -5.47 -4.91 2.72
CA GLU A 159 -4.22 -5.50 3.20
C GLU A 159 -3.40 -6.10 2.05
N VAL A 160 -2.08 -5.92 2.07
CA VAL A 160 -1.19 -6.51 1.05
C VAL A 160 -0.70 -7.88 1.53
N ASP A 161 -1.61 -8.84 1.65
CA ASP A 161 -1.36 -10.15 2.26
C ASP A 161 -1.59 -11.35 1.33
N ARG A 162 -2.10 -11.14 0.12
CA ARG A 162 -2.28 -12.15 -0.91
C ARG A 162 -0.97 -12.52 -1.59
N ILE A 163 -0.92 -13.77 -2.03
CA ILE A 163 0.11 -14.31 -2.90
C ILE A 163 -0.08 -13.71 -4.29
N SER A 164 0.99 -13.22 -4.92
CA SER A 164 0.93 -12.87 -6.35
C SER A 164 0.73 -14.16 -7.13
N THR A 165 -0.43 -14.33 -7.78
CA THR A 165 -0.79 -15.55 -8.51
C THR A 165 -0.45 -15.49 -10.00
N ASP A 166 0.24 -14.45 -10.46
CA ASP A 166 0.57 -14.34 -11.88
C ASP A 166 1.77 -15.22 -12.22
N LYS A 167 1.50 -16.29 -12.96
CA LYS A 167 2.42 -16.85 -13.95
C LYS A 167 2.34 -15.95 -15.18
N GLY A 168 3.21 -14.96 -15.30
CA GLY A 168 3.15 -14.00 -16.41
C GLY A 168 4.35 -13.08 -16.49
#